data_AF-A0A6S7A3B0-F1
#
_entry.id   AF-A0A6S7A3B0-F1
#
_cell.length_a   1.000
_cell.length_b   1.000
_cell.length_c   1.000
_cell.angle_alpha   90.00
_cell.angle_beta   90.00
_cell.angle_gamma   90.00
#
_symmetry.space_group_name_H-M   'P 1'
#
loop_
_entity.id
_entity.type
_entity.pdbx_description
1 polymer ?
#
loop_
_entity_poly.entity_id
_entity_poly.type
_entity_poly.pdbx_seq_one_letter_code
_entity_poly.pdbx_strand_id
1 'polypeptide(L)'
;MPAEREGFWFDAPDASLCLNRSGHQVSLAQAVPPWMVVEQSVAGITIGSRWPGRLWRVRVTQLGDMSGLVAQPGYWRAAAIELLEELPVSTLFGPQGGAVVSLLEQIRNLSRPQAEQLAAGVPPQAWRAWDRAWMRWSADDGAAPSGYASDADTSSGSPSGAAPETDGALQAWDGVLSATRRLDKQRSPIHAGFLLIHTLVRERAQALDGDAAFELIEDDGEIEQWLAPMWRDVSDACLYAAMALGGAQWVADGQAAVLTQAWRGVFGESVDAPATAG
;
A
#
# COMPACT_ATOMS: atom_id res chain seq x y z
N MET A 1 -30.21 4.13 20.43
CA MET A 1 -29.05 4.98 20.10
C MET A 1 -28.70 4.71 18.64
N PRO A 2 -28.52 5.73 17.78
CA PRO A 2 -27.88 5.47 16.50
C PRO A 2 -26.52 4.83 16.77
N ALA A 3 -26.15 3.79 16.02
CA ALA A 3 -24.84 3.17 16.14
C ALA A 3 -23.77 4.26 16.05
N GLU A 4 -22.82 4.27 16.97
CA GLU A 4 -21.70 5.21 16.94
C GLU A 4 -20.95 5.03 15.61
N ARG A 5 -20.97 6.07 14.77
CA ARG A 5 -20.29 6.07 13.47
C ARG A 5 -18.83 6.46 13.67
N GLU A 6 -18.12 5.63 14.43
CA GLU A 6 -16.69 5.79 14.67
C GLU A 6 -15.89 5.05 13.62
N GLY A 7 -14.84 5.70 13.15
CA GLY A 7 -13.93 5.16 12.16
C GLY A 7 -12.65 5.96 12.09
N PHE A 8 -11.98 5.88 10.95
CA PHE A 8 -10.66 6.42 10.75
C PHE A 8 -10.66 7.41 9.59
N TRP A 9 -9.98 8.53 9.80
CA TRP A 9 -9.82 9.56 8.80
C TRP A 9 -8.34 9.93 8.67
N PHE A 10 -7.83 9.90 7.44
CA PHE A 10 -6.49 10.38 7.13
C PHE A 10 -6.57 11.84 6.68
N ASP A 11 -6.12 12.72 7.57
CA ASP A 11 -6.05 14.16 7.37
C ASP A 11 -4.76 14.51 6.65
N ALA A 12 -4.81 14.49 5.32
CA ALA A 12 -3.77 15.03 4.45
C ALA A 12 -4.20 16.40 3.90
N PRO A 13 -3.27 17.36 3.72
CA PRO A 13 -3.59 18.67 3.18
C PRO A 13 -4.23 18.55 1.78
N ASP A 14 -5.54 18.72 1.68
CA ASP A 14 -6.27 18.71 0.41
C ASP A 14 -6.91 20.08 0.18
N ALA A 15 -6.32 20.89 -0.71
CA ALA A 15 -6.85 22.21 -1.04
C ALA A 15 -8.27 22.17 -1.65
N SER A 16 -8.70 21.03 -2.19
CA SER A 16 -10.07 20.86 -2.71
C SER A 16 -11.11 20.67 -1.60
N LEU A 17 -10.68 20.21 -0.41
CA LEU A 17 -11.52 20.11 0.78
C LEU A 17 -11.40 21.41 1.57
N CYS A 18 -12.31 22.35 1.34
CA CYS A 18 -12.44 23.54 2.18
C CYS A 18 -13.01 23.14 3.55
N LEU A 19 -12.15 23.06 4.57
CA LEU A 19 -12.50 22.60 5.92
C LEU A 19 -12.56 23.76 6.93
N ASN A 20 -13.63 23.80 7.71
CA ASN A 20 -13.74 24.59 8.93
C ASN A 20 -13.31 23.74 10.11
N ARG A 21 -12.38 24.24 10.93
CA ARG A 21 -11.84 23.55 12.11
C ARG A 21 -12.08 24.38 13.36
N SER A 22 -12.69 23.78 14.40
CA SER A 22 -12.93 24.43 15.68
C SER A 22 -12.80 23.42 16.82
N GLY A 23 -11.74 23.56 17.62
CA GLY A 23 -11.41 22.56 18.64
C GLY A 23 -11.27 21.16 18.03
N HIS A 24 -12.08 20.21 18.49
CA HIS A 24 -12.12 18.84 17.98
C HIS A 24 -13.15 18.63 16.85
N GLN A 25 -13.81 19.68 16.36
CA GLN A 25 -14.77 19.56 15.26
C GLN A 25 -14.11 19.95 13.94
N VAL A 26 -14.32 19.13 12.92
CA VAL A 26 -13.94 19.40 11.53
C VAL A 26 -15.19 19.25 10.67
N SER A 27 -15.45 20.24 9.82
CA SER A 27 -16.59 20.21 8.90
C SER A 27 -16.22 20.79 7.55
N LEU A 28 -16.94 20.39 6.51
CA LEU A 28 -16.85 21.06 5.22
C LEU A 28 -17.41 22.48 5.35
N ALA A 29 -16.76 23.44 4.68
CA ALA A 29 -17.26 24.81 4.59
C ALA A 29 -18.65 24.87 3.94
N GLN A 30 -18.92 23.96 3.01
CA GLN A 30 -20.22 23.70 2.43
C GLN A 30 -20.46 22.19 2.42
N ALA A 31 -21.64 21.74 2.85
CA ALA A 31 -21.99 20.33 2.91
C ALA A 31 -22.32 19.76 1.51
N VAL A 32 -21.33 19.73 0.63
CA VAL A 32 -21.38 19.22 -0.75
C VAL A 32 -20.08 18.47 -1.07
N PRO A 33 -20.04 17.61 -2.11
CA PRO A 33 -18.81 16.93 -2.52
C PRO A 33 -17.67 17.92 -2.87
N PRO A 34 -16.39 17.53 -2.68
CA PRO A 34 -15.93 16.24 -2.17
C PRO A 34 -16.20 16.05 -0.67
N TRP A 35 -16.63 14.85 -0.28
CA TRP A 35 -16.92 14.53 1.12
C TRP A 35 -15.65 14.10 1.87
N MET A 36 -15.62 14.29 3.19
CA MET A 36 -14.63 13.59 4.01
C MET A 36 -14.96 12.10 4.00
N VAL A 37 -13.98 11.26 3.69
CA VAL A 37 -14.14 9.79 3.70
C VAL A 37 -13.64 9.26 5.04
N VAL A 38 -14.56 8.71 5.84
CA VAL A 38 -14.24 8.06 7.12
C VAL A 38 -14.35 6.55 6.93
N GLU A 39 -13.21 5.86 6.91
CA GLU A 39 -13.14 4.41 6.75
C GLU A 39 -13.50 3.70 8.05
N GLN A 40 -14.20 2.58 7.96
CA GLN A 40 -14.52 1.75 9.14
C GLN A 40 -13.32 0.91 9.60
N SER A 41 -12.33 0.73 8.73
CA SER A 41 -11.09 0.01 9.01
C SER A 41 -9.90 0.78 8.46
N VAL A 42 -8.81 0.83 9.21
CA VAL A 42 -7.55 1.45 8.78
C VAL A 42 -7.03 0.84 7.47
N ALA A 43 -7.24 -0.47 7.27
CA ALA A 43 -6.82 -1.16 6.05
C ALA A 43 -7.56 -0.69 4.78
N GLY A 44 -8.72 -0.05 4.93
CA GLY A 44 -9.50 0.52 3.84
C GLY A 44 -9.01 1.91 3.40
N ILE A 45 -8.18 2.58 4.20
CA ILE A 45 -7.72 3.94 3.91
C ILE A 45 -6.88 3.93 2.64
N THR A 46 -7.30 4.74 1.68
CA THR A 46 -6.51 5.05 0.49
C THR A 46 -5.70 6.31 0.75
N ILE A 47 -4.39 6.22 0.58
CA ILE A 47 -3.46 7.34 0.70
C ILE A 47 -3.10 7.79 -0.72
N GLY A 48 -3.48 9.01 -1.08
CA GLY A 48 -3.07 9.60 -2.36
C GLY A 48 -1.63 10.14 -2.32
N SER A 49 -1.28 10.98 -3.30
CA SER A 49 0.02 11.71 -3.37
C SER A 49 0.30 12.64 -2.19
N ARG A 50 -0.66 12.79 -1.26
CA ARG A 50 -0.58 13.76 -0.17
C ARG A 50 -0.07 13.07 1.09
N TRP A 51 1.23 12.84 1.09
CA TRP A 51 1.97 12.27 2.21
C TRP A 51 3.12 13.21 2.61
N PRO A 52 3.38 13.44 3.92
CA PRO A 52 2.71 12.85 5.07
C PRO A 52 1.38 13.55 5.44
N GLY A 53 0.60 12.90 6.30
CA GLY A 53 -0.63 13.43 6.89
C GLY A 53 -0.80 12.94 8.33
N ARG A 54 -1.97 13.16 8.92
CA ARG A 54 -2.30 12.74 10.30
C ARG A 54 -3.40 11.70 10.27
N LEU A 55 -3.27 10.63 11.05
CA LEU A 55 -4.30 9.62 11.20
C LEU A 55 -5.12 9.92 12.45
N TRP A 56 -6.44 9.95 12.31
CA TRP A 56 -7.36 10.18 13.41
C TRP A 56 -8.37 9.06 13.53
N ARG A 57 -8.67 8.67 14.77
CA ARG A 57 -9.96 8.07 15.10
C ARG A 57 -10.97 9.19 15.27
N VAL A 58 -12.10 9.07 14.58
CA VAL A 58 -13.11 10.13 14.49
C VAL A 58 -14.52 9.57 14.63
N ARG A 59 -15.46 10.44 14.99
CA ARG A 59 -16.90 10.15 14.95
C ARG A 59 -17.58 10.99 13.89
N VAL A 60 -18.36 10.38 13.01
CA VAL A 60 -19.18 11.13 12.05
C VAL A 60 -20.35 11.79 12.76
N THR A 61 -20.32 13.12 12.84
CA THR A 61 -21.39 13.93 13.46
C THR A 61 -22.44 14.36 12.43
N GLN A 62 -22.04 14.52 11.16
CA GLN A 62 -22.97 14.78 10.05
C GLN A 62 -22.57 13.98 8.81
N LEU A 63 -23.51 13.18 8.29
CA LEU A 63 -23.32 12.47 7.02
C LEU A 63 -23.40 13.41 5.83
N GLY A 64 -22.60 13.13 4.81
CA GLY A 64 -22.82 13.58 3.45
C GLY A 64 -23.80 12.66 2.71
N ASP A 65 -23.94 12.88 1.41
CA ASP A 65 -24.79 12.06 0.55
C ASP A 65 -24.20 10.65 0.35
N MET A 66 -24.87 9.65 0.91
CA MET A 66 -24.55 8.22 0.79
C MET A 66 -25.28 7.53 -0.37
N SER A 67 -26.07 8.25 -1.16
CA SER A 67 -26.79 7.69 -2.31
C SER A 67 -25.82 7.18 -3.40
N GLY A 68 -26.26 6.17 -4.14
CA GLY A 68 -25.47 5.52 -5.21
C GLY A 68 -24.34 4.61 -4.72
N LEU A 69 -24.16 4.44 -3.41
CA LEU A 69 -23.21 3.48 -2.85
C LEU A 69 -23.83 2.09 -2.68
N VAL A 70 -22.99 1.06 -2.72
CA VAL A 70 -23.38 -0.29 -2.30
C VAL A 70 -23.81 -0.30 -0.82
N ALA A 71 -24.62 -1.27 -0.41
CA ALA A 71 -25.26 -1.27 0.92
C ALA A 71 -24.28 -1.20 2.11
N GLN A 72 -23.05 -1.70 1.96
CA GLN A 72 -22.01 -1.69 3.00
C GLN A 72 -20.66 -1.29 2.39
N PRO A 73 -20.48 0.01 2.06
CA PRO A 73 -19.30 0.45 1.34
C PRO A 73 -18.02 0.32 2.18
N GLY A 74 -18.13 0.24 3.51
CA GLY A 74 -17.00 0.15 4.44
C GLY A 74 -16.45 1.49 4.89
N TYR A 75 -17.08 2.58 4.45
CA TYR A 75 -16.78 3.94 4.85
C TYR A 75 -18.06 4.76 4.96
N TRP A 76 -17.95 5.96 5.52
CA TRP A 76 -18.98 6.98 5.47
C TRP A 76 -18.46 8.21 4.72
N ARG A 77 -19.32 8.81 3.90
CA ARG A 77 -19.16 10.19 3.46
C ARG A 77 -19.62 11.10 4.58
N ALA A 78 -18.76 11.97 5.07
CA ALA A 78 -19.03 12.88 6.16
C ALA A 78 -18.97 14.34 5.69
N ALA A 79 -19.93 15.13 6.18
CA ALA A 79 -19.92 16.59 6.09
C ALA A 79 -19.32 17.22 7.35
N ALA A 80 -19.42 16.54 8.50
CA ALA A 80 -18.79 16.92 9.75
C ALA A 80 -18.36 15.69 10.56
N ILE A 81 -17.24 15.83 11.26
CA ILE A 81 -16.64 14.82 12.12
C ILE A 81 -16.13 15.45 13.42
N GLU A 82 -16.12 14.65 14.47
CA GLU A 82 -15.45 14.93 15.73
C GLU A 82 -14.14 14.13 15.80
N LEU A 83 -13.03 14.79 16.09
CA LEU A 83 -11.73 14.19 16.35
C LEU A 83 -11.73 13.60 17.75
N LEU A 84 -11.52 12.28 17.86
CA LEU A 84 -11.50 11.58 19.15
C LEU A 84 -10.08 11.39 19.66
N GLU A 85 -9.20 10.90 18.78
CA GLU A 85 -7.85 10.49 19.13
C GLU A 85 -6.95 10.54 17.89
N GLU A 86 -5.77 11.14 18.03
CA GLU A 86 -4.73 11.05 17.01
C GLU A 86 -3.99 9.72 17.18
N LEU A 87 -3.86 8.96 16.10
CA LEU A 87 -3.19 7.67 16.09
C LEU A 87 -1.80 7.81 15.44
N PRO A 88 -0.82 6.98 15.84
CA PRO A 88 0.45 6.88 15.13
C PRO A 88 0.20 6.55 13.66
N VAL A 89 0.83 7.31 12.75
CA VAL A 89 0.63 7.14 11.30
C VAL A 89 1.09 5.77 10.80
N SER A 90 2.01 5.11 11.52
CA SER A 90 2.42 3.73 11.28
C SER A 90 1.26 2.74 11.29
N THR A 91 0.17 3.03 12.01
CA THR A 91 -1.02 2.17 12.06
C THR A 91 -1.62 1.93 10.67
N LEU A 92 -1.44 2.87 9.73
CA LEU A 92 -1.88 2.74 8.33
C LEU A 92 -1.33 1.49 7.64
N PHE A 93 -0.17 0.99 8.06
CA PHE A 93 0.58 -0.05 7.36
C PHE A 93 0.63 -1.38 8.12
N GLY A 94 -0.24 -1.55 9.12
CA GLY A 94 -0.35 -2.80 9.88
C GLY A 94 0.69 -2.94 11.00
N PRO A 95 0.91 -4.17 11.51
CA PRO A 95 1.69 -4.41 12.73
C PRO A 95 3.14 -3.91 12.67
N GLN A 96 3.78 -3.99 11.51
CA GLN A 96 5.16 -3.54 11.28
C GLN A 96 5.24 -2.16 10.61
N GLY A 97 4.19 -1.36 10.74
CA GLY A 97 4.09 -0.10 10.01
C GLY A 97 5.12 0.96 10.37
N GLY A 98 5.79 0.83 11.52
CA GLY A 98 6.94 1.69 11.85
C GLY A 98 8.08 1.56 10.84
N ALA A 99 8.40 0.33 10.43
CA ALA A 99 9.43 0.07 9.42
C ALA A 99 9.04 0.63 8.05
N VAL A 100 7.75 0.56 7.71
CA VAL A 100 7.21 1.17 6.49
C VAL A 100 7.35 2.69 6.53
N VAL A 101 7.02 3.35 7.64
CA VAL A 101 7.18 4.81 7.79
C VAL A 101 8.65 5.23 7.61
N SER A 102 9.60 4.53 8.23
CA SER A 102 11.03 4.83 8.04
C SER A 102 11.46 4.67 6.58
N LEU A 103 10.97 3.63 5.89
CA LEU A 103 11.23 3.43 4.47
C LEU A 103 10.64 4.56 3.60
N LEU A 104 9.42 5.02 3.88
CA LEU A 104 8.78 6.15 3.17
C LEU A 104 9.58 7.45 3.35
N GLU A 105 10.13 7.70 4.54
CA GLU A 105 11.00 8.85 4.81
C GLU A 105 12.30 8.79 4.00
N GLN A 106 12.91 7.62 3.88
CA GLN A 106 14.11 7.43 3.07
C GLN A 106 13.83 7.66 1.57
N ILE A 107 12.73 7.12 1.03
CA ILE A 107 12.35 7.29 -0.39
C ILE A 107 12.25 8.77 -0.77
N ARG A 108 11.58 9.58 0.07
CA ARG A 108 11.39 11.02 -0.18
C ARG A 108 12.71 11.79 -0.25
N ASN A 109 13.74 11.29 0.40
CA ASN A 109 15.05 11.91 0.51
C ASN A 109 16.12 11.26 -0.38
N LEU A 110 15.75 10.31 -1.26
CA LEU A 110 16.71 9.61 -2.13
C LEU A 110 17.50 10.58 -3.00
N SER A 111 18.81 10.62 -2.84
CA SER A 111 19.68 11.29 -3.81
C SER A 111 19.83 10.48 -5.09
N ARG A 112 20.25 11.13 -6.18
CA ARG A 112 20.55 10.45 -7.45
C ARG A 112 21.56 9.28 -7.30
N PRO A 113 22.71 9.44 -6.59
CA PRO A 113 23.62 8.32 -6.36
C PRO A 113 22.99 7.16 -5.57
N GLN A 114 22.11 7.45 -4.60
CA GLN A 114 21.40 6.39 -3.86
C GLN A 114 20.41 5.66 -4.76
N ALA A 115 19.69 6.36 -5.64
CA ALA A 115 18.79 5.75 -6.61
C ALA A 115 19.55 4.83 -7.59
N GLU A 116 20.69 5.28 -8.11
CA GLU A 116 21.55 4.46 -8.99
C GLU A 116 22.08 3.21 -8.27
N GLN A 117 22.47 3.33 -7.00
CA GLN A 117 22.91 2.19 -6.19
C GLN A 117 21.76 1.21 -5.87
N LEU A 118 20.56 1.71 -5.58
CA LEU A 118 19.38 0.86 -5.41
C LEU A 118 19.10 0.06 -6.67
N ALA A 119 19.04 0.74 -7.83
CA ALA A 119 18.78 0.10 -9.11
C ALA A 119 19.80 -1.00 -9.44
N ALA A 120 21.09 -0.69 -9.30
CA ALA A 120 22.17 -1.66 -9.55
C ALA A 120 22.20 -2.81 -8.53
N GLY A 121 21.59 -2.63 -7.36
CA GLY A 121 21.61 -3.58 -6.25
C GLY A 121 20.49 -4.62 -6.27
N VAL A 122 19.50 -4.50 -7.16
CA VAL A 122 18.34 -5.40 -7.21
C VAL A 122 18.78 -6.81 -7.63
N PRO A 123 18.57 -7.84 -6.78
CA PRO A 123 18.89 -9.21 -7.17
C PRO A 123 17.95 -9.69 -8.29
N PRO A 124 18.45 -10.31 -9.38
CA PRO A 124 17.62 -10.79 -10.50
C PRO A 124 16.53 -11.80 -10.14
N GLN A 125 16.61 -12.40 -8.95
CA GLN A 125 15.69 -13.42 -8.44
C GLN A 125 14.82 -12.93 -7.28
N ALA A 126 14.90 -11.65 -6.91
CA ALA A 126 14.11 -11.08 -5.79
C ALA A 126 12.60 -11.15 -6.05
N TRP A 127 12.17 -11.02 -7.31
CA TRP A 127 10.76 -11.15 -7.72
C TRP A 127 10.13 -12.48 -7.27
N ARG A 128 10.88 -13.59 -7.28
CA ARG A 128 10.38 -14.90 -6.80
C ARG A 128 10.06 -14.90 -5.30
N ALA A 129 10.83 -14.18 -4.51
CA ALA A 129 10.58 -14.03 -3.08
C ALA A 129 9.35 -13.16 -2.82
N TRP A 130 9.19 -12.11 -3.61
CA TRP A 130 8.03 -11.24 -3.61
C TRP A 130 6.74 -11.99 -3.95
N ASP A 131 6.73 -12.77 -5.03
CA ASP A 131 5.56 -13.53 -5.45
C ASP A 131 5.12 -14.54 -4.40
N ARG A 132 6.08 -15.25 -3.81
CA ARG A 132 5.79 -16.21 -2.73
C ARG A 132 5.19 -15.54 -1.51
N ALA A 133 5.62 -14.33 -1.18
CA ALA A 133 5.05 -13.56 -0.08
C ALA A 133 3.60 -13.13 -0.38
N TRP A 134 3.33 -12.66 -1.60
CA TRP A 134 1.97 -12.37 -2.05
C TRP A 134 1.06 -13.60 -2.06
N MET A 135 1.56 -14.75 -2.52
CA MET A 135 0.81 -16.02 -2.48
C MET A 135 0.44 -16.41 -1.06
N ARG A 136 1.39 -16.30 -0.12
CA ARG A 136 1.14 -16.62 1.30
C ARG A 136 0.10 -15.68 1.92
N TRP A 137 0.24 -14.37 1.71
CA TRP A 137 -0.73 -13.38 2.17
C TRP A 137 -2.12 -13.59 1.54
N SER A 138 -2.19 -13.95 0.26
CA SER A 138 -3.45 -14.24 -0.41
C SER A 138 -4.11 -15.53 0.14
N ALA A 139 -3.29 -16.55 0.45
CA ALA A 139 -3.78 -17.84 0.93
C ALA A 139 -4.30 -17.80 2.38
N ASP A 140 -3.76 -16.91 3.23
CA ASP A 140 -4.12 -16.84 4.67
C ASP A 140 -5.61 -16.53 4.91
N ASP A 141 -6.31 -15.97 3.91
CA ASP A 141 -7.76 -15.69 3.96
C ASP A 141 -8.59 -16.40 2.87
N GLY A 142 -8.01 -17.38 2.15
CA GLY A 142 -8.72 -18.09 1.09
C GLY A 142 -8.97 -17.25 -0.18
N ALA A 143 -8.15 -16.24 -0.47
CA ALA A 143 -8.22 -15.52 -1.74
C ALA A 143 -7.55 -16.35 -2.86
N ALA A 144 -8.37 -16.95 -3.73
CA ALA A 144 -7.91 -17.65 -4.93
C ALA A 144 -7.41 -16.66 -6.01
N PRO A 145 -6.40 -17.03 -6.83
CA PRO A 145 -6.02 -16.27 -8.01
C PRO A 145 -7.14 -16.31 -9.07
N SER A 146 -7.54 -15.16 -9.66
CA SER A 146 -8.36 -15.17 -10.88
C SER A 146 -7.43 -15.27 -12.08
N GLY A 147 -7.68 -16.22 -12.98
CA GLY A 147 -7.19 -16.10 -14.36
C GLY A 147 -6.59 -17.31 -15.05
N TYR A 148 -6.58 -18.51 -14.45
CA TYR A 148 -6.43 -19.78 -15.20
C TYR A 148 -7.33 -20.85 -14.60
N ALA A 149 -8.65 -20.59 -14.59
CA ALA A 149 -9.58 -21.71 -14.65
C ALA A 149 -9.55 -22.18 -16.11
N SER A 150 -8.63 -23.10 -16.43
CA SER A 150 -8.91 -23.99 -17.55
C SER A 150 -10.19 -24.72 -17.17
N ASP A 151 -11.20 -24.66 -18.04
CA ASP A 151 -12.31 -25.59 -18.03
C ASP A 151 -11.73 -27.02 -18.14
N ALA A 152 -11.39 -27.59 -16.99
CA ALA A 152 -10.93 -28.96 -16.84
C ALA A 152 -11.65 -29.53 -15.63
N ASP A 153 -12.87 -29.97 -15.95
CA ASP A 153 -13.52 -31.17 -15.45
C ASP A 153 -13.35 -31.52 -13.96
N THR A 154 -14.48 -31.40 -13.25
CA THR A 154 -14.77 -31.97 -11.95
C THR A 154 -14.33 -33.43 -11.82
N SER A 155 -13.31 -33.69 -11.01
CA SER A 155 -13.28 -34.93 -10.22
C SER A 155 -12.60 -34.71 -8.87
N SER A 156 -13.32 -35.14 -7.85
CA SER A 156 -13.03 -35.03 -6.42
C SER A 156 -11.68 -35.61 -6.02
N GLY A 157 -10.87 -34.81 -5.32
CA GLY A 157 -9.69 -35.27 -4.60
C GLY A 157 -9.14 -34.16 -3.69
N SER A 158 -9.07 -34.42 -2.39
CA SER A 158 -8.55 -33.52 -1.35
C SER A 158 -7.19 -32.88 -1.72
N PRO A 159 -6.95 -31.58 -1.48
CA PRO A 159 -5.61 -31.03 -1.60
C PRO A 159 -4.89 -31.18 -0.26
N SER A 160 -4.30 -32.35 -0.04
CA SER A 160 -3.10 -32.48 0.79
C SER A 160 -1.95 -32.76 -0.16
N GLY A 161 -1.21 -31.70 -0.50
CA GLY A 161 -0.10 -31.76 -1.44
C GLY A 161 0.17 -30.37 -1.99
N ALA A 162 1.35 -29.82 -1.68
CA ALA A 162 1.83 -28.58 -2.27
C ALA A 162 1.73 -28.70 -3.81
N ALA A 163 0.92 -27.83 -4.43
CA ALA A 163 0.85 -27.77 -5.88
C ALA A 163 2.25 -27.49 -6.44
N PRO A 164 2.64 -28.12 -7.57
CA PRO A 164 3.95 -27.88 -8.15
C PRO A 164 4.11 -26.40 -8.52
N GLU A 165 5.15 -25.76 -7.98
CA GLU A 165 5.55 -24.39 -8.28
C GLU A 165 5.95 -24.32 -9.76
N THR A 166 5.06 -23.87 -10.63
CA THR A 166 5.40 -23.56 -12.04
C THR A 166 5.80 -22.09 -12.15
N ASP A 167 6.82 -21.77 -12.97
CA ASP A 167 7.28 -20.39 -13.17
C ASP A 167 6.12 -19.45 -13.60
N GLY A 168 5.14 -19.97 -14.35
CA GLY A 168 3.96 -19.20 -14.78
C GLY A 168 2.97 -18.87 -13.65
N ALA A 169 2.91 -19.67 -12.58
CA ALA A 169 2.10 -19.33 -11.39
C ALA A 169 2.81 -18.30 -10.51
N LEU A 170 4.14 -18.34 -10.45
CA LEU A 170 4.95 -17.37 -9.71
C LEU A 170 4.78 -15.97 -10.31
N GLN A 171 4.89 -15.82 -11.63
CA GLN A 171 4.81 -14.52 -12.32
C GLN A 171 3.45 -13.79 -12.26
N ALA A 172 2.44 -14.35 -11.58
CA ALA A 172 1.12 -13.73 -11.43
C ALA A 172 1.10 -12.51 -10.49
N TRP A 173 2.15 -12.30 -9.68
CA TRP A 173 2.23 -11.24 -8.68
C TRP A 173 3.33 -10.20 -8.95
N ASP A 174 4.04 -10.34 -10.07
CA ASP A 174 5.04 -9.38 -10.51
C ASP A 174 4.37 -8.01 -10.74
N GLY A 175 4.97 -6.95 -10.18
CA GLY A 175 4.42 -5.59 -10.22
C GLY A 175 3.09 -5.36 -9.48
N VAL A 176 2.51 -6.35 -8.78
CA VAL A 176 1.22 -6.18 -8.10
C VAL A 176 1.35 -5.31 -6.84
N LEU A 177 0.67 -4.16 -6.81
CA LEU A 177 0.68 -3.25 -5.65
C LEU A 177 -0.57 -3.41 -4.75
N SER A 178 -1.62 -4.04 -5.27
CA SER A 178 -2.92 -4.17 -4.62
C SER A 178 -3.71 -5.34 -5.21
N ALA A 179 -4.36 -6.13 -4.36
CA ALA A 179 -5.31 -7.17 -4.71
C ALA A 179 -6.71 -6.84 -4.16
N THR A 180 -7.76 -7.24 -4.87
CA THR A 180 -9.16 -6.90 -4.53
C THR A 180 -9.95 -8.05 -3.89
N ARG A 181 -9.27 -9.10 -3.38
CA ARG A 181 -9.92 -10.41 -3.13
C ARG A 181 -10.06 -10.85 -1.67
N ARG A 182 -9.83 -9.98 -0.67
CA ARG A 182 -10.03 -10.35 0.75
C ARG A 182 -11.35 -9.81 1.30
N LEU A 183 -12.02 -10.62 2.12
CA LEU A 183 -13.28 -10.27 2.79
C LEU A 183 -13.10 -9.10 3.77
N ASP A 184 -11.91 -8.99 4.36
CA ASP A 184 -11.50 -7.93 5.28
C ASP A 184 -11.13 -6.61 4.57
N LYS A 185 -11.25 -6.56 3.24
CA LYS A 185 -10.90 -5.43 2.37
C LYS A 185 -9.42 -5.03 2.39
N GLN A 186 -8.54 -5.81 3.02
CA GLN A 186 -7.10 -5.60 2.91
C GLN A 186 -6.68 -5.80 1.46
N ARG A 187 -5.87 -4.85 0.98
CA ARG A 187 -5.43 -4.81 -0.43
C ARG A 187 -4.00 -5.29 -0.62
N SER A 188 -3.19 -5.30 0.42
CA SER A 188 -1.83 -5.82 0.37
C SER A 188 -1.36 -6.27 1.77
N PRO A 189 -0.25 -7.02 1.84
CA PRO A 189 0.48 -7.33 3.07
C PRO A 189 0.72 -6.14 4.02
N ILE A 190 0.80 -4.92 3.49
CA ILE A 190 1.06 -3.69 4.24
C ILE A 190 -0.01 -2.60 3.95
N HIS A 191 -1.26 -3.04 3.73
CA HIS A 191 -2.41 -2.19 3.40
C HIS A 191 -2.16 -1.27 2.17
N ALA A 192 -2.18 0.06 2.33
CA ALA A 192 -1.91 1.01 1.26
C ALA A 192 -0.41 1.24 1.00
N GLY A 193 0.48 0.58 1.75
CA GLY A 193 1.91 0.85 1.75
C GLY A 193 2.57 0.73 0.38
N PHE A 194 2.32 -0.35 -0.38
CA PHE A 194 2.93 -0.53 -1.71
C PHE A 194 2.50 0.54 -2.72
N LEU A 195 1.22 0.91 -2.73
CA LEU A 195 0.72 2.00 -3.59
C LEU A 195 1.37 3.34 -3.24
N LEU A 196 1.53 3.63 -1.95
CA LEU A 196 2.17 4.86 -1.50
C LEU A 196 3.68 4.87 -1.83
N ILE A 197 4.38 3.75 -1.65
CA ILE A 197 5.79 3.59 -2.05
C ILE A 197 5.95 3.90 -3.53
N HIS A 198 5.16 3.25 -4.37
CA HIS A 198 5.20 3.47 -5.82
C HIS A 198 4.92 4.95 -6.17
N THR A 199 3.95 5.57 -5.51
CA THR A 199 3.65 7.01 -5.68
C THR A 199 4.85 7.89 -5.33
N LEU A 200 5.47 7.68 -4.18
CA LEU A 200 6.63 8.46 -3.72
C LEU A 200 7.86 8.24 -4.60
N VAL A 201 8.08 7.03 -5.12
CA VAL A 201 9.15 6.76 -6.08
C VAL A 201 8.92 7.55 -7.37
N ARG A 202 7.70 7.58 -7.90
CA ARG A 202 7.38 8.39 -9.10
C ARG A 202 7.59 9.89 -8.85
N GLU A 203 7.13 10.41 -7.72
CA GLU A 203 7.34 11.82 -7.35
C GLU A 203 8.84 12.14 -7.25
N ARG A 204 9.61 11.22 -6.65
CA ARG A 204 11.06 11.41 -6.52
C ARG A 204 11.77 11.31 -7.87
N ALA A 205 11.33 10.41 -8.73
CA ALA A 205 11.84 10.25 -10.09
C ALA A 205 11.65 11.53 -10.90
N GLN A 206 10.43 12.07 -10.93
CA GLN A 206 10.12 13.35 -11.55
C GLN A 206 10.97 14.49 -10.97
N ALA A 207 11.18 14.52 -9.65
CA ALA A 207 11.95 15.59 -9.01
C ALA A 207 13.44 15.57 -9.38
N LEU A 208 14.01 14.40 -9.66
CA LEU A 208 15.44 14.28 -10.02
C LEU A 208 15.69 14.36 -11.54
N ASP A 209 14.79 13.80 -12.35
CA ASP A 209 15.03 13.63 -13.80
C ASP A 209 14.01 14.32 -14.70
N GLY A 210 12.98 14.94 -14.12
CA GLY A 210 11.88 15.50 -14.89
C GLY A 210 11.23 14.45 -15.76
N ASP A 211 10.96 14.80 -17.01
CA ASP A 211 10.29 13.93 -17.97
C ASP A 211 11.12 12.68 -18.33
N ALA A 212 12.44 12.71 -18.16
CA ALA A 212 13.32 11.57 -18.43
C ALA A 212 13.16 10.43 -17.41
N ALA A 213 12.44 10.66 -16.31
CA ALA A 213 12.05 9.60 -15.37
C ALA A 213 11.00 8.64 -15.94
N PHE A 214 10.37 8.98 -17.07
CA PHE A 214 9.23 8.25 -17.59
C PHE A 214 9.39 7.89 -19.07
N GLU A 215 8.86 6.72 -19.42
CA GLU A 215 8.69 6.26 -20.79
C GLU A 215 7.20 6.27 -21.13
N LEU A 216 6.84 6.87 -22.27
CA LEU A 216 5.49 6.83 -22.80
C LEU A 216 5.39 5.65 -23.77
N ILE A 217 4.52 4.70 -23.46
CA ILE A 217 4.28 3.50 -24.27
C ILE A 217 2.86 3.58 -24.79
N GLU A 218 2.70 3.43 -26.10
CA GLU A 218 1.39 3.26 -26.71
C GLU A 218 1.01 1.78 -26.63
N ASP A 219 -0.07 1.48 -25.93
CA ASP A 219 -0.65 0.14 -25.82
C ASP A 219 -2.15 0.23 -26.06
N ASP A 220 -2.66 -0.58 -26.99
CA ASP A 220 -4.07 -0.58 -27.42
C ASP A 220 -4.66 0.83 -27.75
N GLY A 221 -3.83 1.76 -28.23
CA GLY A 221 -4.24 3.12 -28.58
C GLY A 221 -4.38 4.08 -27.39
N GLU A 222 -4.02 3.64 -26.20
CA GLU A 222 -3.84 4.47 -25.01
C GLU A 222 -2.35 4.71 -24.77
N ILE A 223 -1.99 5.93 -24.33
CA ILE A 223 -0.61 6.25 -23.96
C ILE A 223 -0.46 6.01 -22.46
N GLU A 224 0.25 4.96 -22.10
CA GLU A 224 0.61 4.66 -20.72
C GLU A 224 1.97 5.27 -20.35
N GLN A 225 2.08 5.76 -19.11
CA GLN A 225 3.31 6.31 -18.58
C GLN A 225 4.00 5.34 -17.61
N TRP A 226 5.09 4.75 -18.06
CA TRP A 226 5.93 3.83 -17.31
C TRP A 226 7.13 4.55 -16.70
N LEU A 227 7.70 4.01 -15.62
CA LEU A 227 8.99 4.49 -15.13
C LEU A 227 10.10 4.08 -16.11
N ALA A 228 11.08 4.93 -16.32
CA ALA A 228 12.30 4.58 -17.05
C ALA A 228 13.03 3.42 -16.33
N PRO A 229 13.83 2.59 -17.03
CA PRO A 229 14.40 1.35 -16.48
C PRO A 229 15.05 1.49 -15.10
N MET A 230 15.91 2.50 -14.92
CA MET A 230 16.55 2.75 -13.62
C MET A 230 15.52 2.98 -12.49
N TRP A 231 14.45 3.73 -12.77
CA TRP A 231 13.42 4.01 -11.77
C TRP A 231 12.48 2.84 -11.53
N ARG A 232 12.29 1.95 -12.51
CA ARG A 232 11.63 0.64 -12.30
C ARG A 232 12.41 -0.18 -11.29
N ASP A 233 13.72 -0.30 -11.46
CA ASP A 233 14.58 -1.04 -10.52
C ASP A 233 14.60 -0.39 -9.12
N VAL A 234 14.57 0.95 -9.04
CA VAL A 234 14.40 1.66 -7.74
C VAL A 234 13.06 1.32 -7.09
N SER A 235 11.98 1.30 -7.87
CA SER A 235 10.65 0.93 -7.38
C SER A 235 10.65 -0.48 -6.82
N ASP A 236 11.21 -1.44 -7.56
CA ASP A 236 11.34 -2.83 -7.14
C ASP A 236 12.16 -2.96 -5.85
N ALA A 237 13.33 -2.30 -5.76
CA ALA A 237 14.14 -2.30 -4.55
C ALA A 237 13.36 -1.81 -3.31
N CYS A 238 12.56 -0.75 -3.47
CA CYS A 238 11.75 -0.18 -2.40
C CYS A 238 10.58 -1.09 -2.02
N LEU A 239 9.89 -1.67 -3.00
CA LEU A 239 8.76 -2.57 -2.78
C LEU A 239 9.21 -3.88 -2.11
N TYR A 240 10.31 -4.48 -2.58
CA TYR A 240 10.90 -5.67 -1.98
C TYR A 240 11.33 -5.43 -0.54
N ALA A 241 12.01 -4.31 -0.26
CA ALA A 241 12.35 -3.94 1.11
C ALA A 241 11.11 -3.78 1.99
N ALA A 242 10.05 -3.15 1.49
CA ALA A 242 8.81 -2.98 2.23
C ALA A 242 8.06 -4.29 2.49
N MET A 243 8.08 -5.24 1.56
CA MET A 243 7.56 -6.59 1.78
C MET A 243 8.33 -7.29 2.91
N ALA A 244 9.66 -7.24 2.88
CA ALA A 244 10.49 -7.89 3.88
C ALA A 244 10.42 -7.26 5.27
N LEU A 245 10.24 -5.93 5.35
CA LEU A 245 10.25 -5.19 6.61
C LEU A 245 8.84 -5.03 7.19
N GLY A 246 7.87 -4.65 6.35
CA GLY A 246 6.49 -4.40 6.74
C GLY A 246 5.58 -5.64 6.65
N GLY A 247 5.84 -6.51 5.68
CA GLY A 247 5.09 -7.77 5.45
C GLY A 247 5.85 -9.02 5.90
N ALA A 248 6.80 -8.87 6.84
CA ALA A 248 7.76 -9.91 7.22
C ALA A 248 7.12 -11.27 7.55
N GLN A 249 5.92 -11.28 8.13
CA GLN A 249 5.18 -12.50 8.47
C GLN A 249 4.80 -13.36 7.25
N TRP A 250 4.80 -12.78 6.05
CA TRP A 250 4.53 -13.48 4.79
C TRP A 250 5.79 -13.92 4.07
N VAL A 251 6.96 -13.47 4.51
CA VAL A 251 8.24 -13.74 3.86
C VAL A 251 8.87 -14.98 4.49
N ALA A 252 9.24 -15.96 3.66
CA ALA A 252 9.89 -17.18 4.13
C ALA A 252 11.31 -16.92 4.66
N ASP A 253 11.78 -17.78 5.56
CA ASP A 253 13.14 -17.73 6.11
C ASP A 253 14.20 -17.62 5.00
N GLY A 254 15.17 -16.72 5.20
CA GLY A 254 16.24 -16.43 4.24
C GLY A 254 15.82 -15.58 3.02
N GLN A 255 14.54 -15.47 2.70
CA GLN A 255 14.07 -14.64 1.58
C GLN A 255 14.08 -13.14 1.90
N ALA A 256 13.92 -12.78 3.19
CA ALA A 256 14.02 -11.39 3.64
C ALA A 256 15.38 -10.75 3.31
N ALA A 257 16.47 -11.53 3.40
CA ALA A 257 17.80 -11.04 3.04
C ALA A 257 17.93 -10.75 1.54
N VAL A 258 17.29 -11.57 0.68
CA VAL A 258 17.26 -11.35 -0.77
C VAL A 258 16.47 -10.07 -1.09
N LEU A 259 15.27 -9.93 -0.52
CA LEU A 259 14.40 -8.78 -0.75
C LEU A 259 14.99 -7.45 -0.25
N THR A 260 15.82 -7.48 0.80
CA THR A 260 16.44 -6.28 1.39
C THR A 260 17.85 -5.99 0.88
N GLN A 261 18.40 -6.80 -0.03
CA GLN A 261 19.80 -6.67 -0.44
C GLN A 261 20.14 -5.28 -1.00
N ALA A 262 19.38 -4.81 -1.99
CA ALA A 262 19.57 -3.50 -2.60
C ALA A 262 19.45 -2.38 -1.55
N TRP A 263 18.40 -2.45 -0.73
CA TRP A 263 18.11 -1.48 0.31
C TRP A 263 19.23 -1.37 1.35
N ARG A 264 19.69 -2.50 1.88
CA ARG A 264 20.79 -2.56 2.85
C ARG A 264 22.12 -2.10 2.26
N GLY A 265 22.33 -2.29 0.95
CA GLY A 265 23.50 -1.76 0.26
C GLY A 265 23.61 -0.24 0.31
N VAL A 266 22.47 0.46 0.43
CA VAL A 266 22.40 1.93 0.44
C VAL A 266 22.24 2.50 1.85
N PHE A 267 21.41 1.88 2.68
CA PHE A 267 21.02 2.42 4.00
C PHE A 267 21.59 1.65 5.19
N GLY A 268 22.33 0.55 4.97
CA GLY A 268 22.88 -0.31 6.02
C GLY A 268 21.83 -1.21 6.68
N GLU A 269 22.20 -1.84 7.81
CA GLU A 269 21.31 -2.68 8.62
C GLU A 269 20.35 -1.87 9.51
N SER A 270 20.50 -0.56 9.56
CA SER A 270 19.76 0.35 10.46
C SER A 270 18.32 0.58 9.98
N VAL A 271 17.50 -0.46 10.07
CA VAL A 271 16.07 -0.32 10.37
C VAL A 271 15.90 -1.05 11.70
N ASP A 272 16.14 -0.32 12.79
CA ASP A 272 16.18 -0.89 14.14
C ASP A 272 14.90 -1.70 14.42
N ALA A 273 15.09 -2.98 14.70
CA ALA A 273 14.08 -3.82 15.32
C ALA A 273 13.65 -3.14 16.65
N PRO A 274 12.35 -3.20 17.02
CA PRO A 274 11.93 -2.66 18.30
C PRO A 274 12.73 -3.34 19.42
N ALA A 275 13.38 -2.53 20.25
CA ALA A 275 14.06 -3.00 21.44
C ALA A 275 13.08 -3.85 22.25
N THR A 276 13.36 -5.15 22.35
CA THR A 276 12.70 -6.02 23.32
C THR A 276 12.96 -5.45 24.70
N ALA A 277 11.93 -4.84 25.30
CA ALA A 277 11.95 -4.46 26.70
C ALA A 277 12.08 -5.75 27.53
N GLY A 278 13.21 -5.86 28.25
CA GLY A 278 13.35 -6.75 29.39
C GLY A 278 12.85 -6.07 30.66
#